data_AF-A0A193FSN9-F1
#
_entry.id   AF-A0A193FSN9-F1
#
_cell.length_a   1.000
_cell.length_b   1.000
_cell.length_c   1.000
_cell.angle_alpha   90.00
_cell.angle_beta   90.00
_cell.angle_gamma   90.00
#
_symmetry.space_group_name_H-M   'P 1'
#
loop_
_entity.id
_entity.type
_entity.pdbx_description
1 polymer ?
#
loop_
_entity_poly.entity_id
_entity_poly.type
_entity_poly.pdbx_seq_one_letter_code
_entity_poly.pdbx_strand_id
1 'polypeptide(L)'
;MSEFVDTPFADLRIPCAHDGKTVMAAIAPLCESMQLDTWTELRRLASDPDLCELVKTIPDPENAKETPMLPIGGLALWLDRLADTHGDVNLRHRLAILQFEGFPTLLDYWASRSEGTAQALDASTIKRQFRRLQSQIASLSDALKNSATPIEQEILRAQLNQLCLFPIRPRQSTSPALQRFWDTVFGRMMNGAELNHARRSDRFLALNFRHLARELASSPDPIELTPELRSELKKSRHPYFLGVRVVNSRIERKSLRCWVFNLH
;
A
#
# COMPACT_ATOMS: atom_id res chain seq x y z
N MET A 1 -4.26 13.73 -2.22
CA MET A 1 -3.03 14.42 -1.78
C MET A 1 -2.21 13.41 -1.01
N SER A 2 -0.94 13.23 -1.38
CA SER A 2 -0.04 12.33 -0.66
C SER A 2 0.39 13.03 0.62
N GLU A 3 -0.04 12.51 1.77
CA GLU A 3 0.35 13.01 3.08
C GLU A 3 1.80 12.59 3.38
N PHE A 4 2.63 13.54 3.85
CA PHE A 4 3.95 13.24 4.38
C PHE A 4 3.79 12.68 5.79
N VAL A 5 4.37 11.51 6.03
CA VAL A 5 4.32 10.80 7.29
C VAL A 5 5.74 10.57 7.76
N ASP A 6 6.07 11.15 8.90
CA ASP A 6 7.33 10.91 9.56
C ASP A 6 7.42 9.45 10.05
N THR A 7 8.35 8.69 9.46
CA THR A 7 8.37 7.22 9.50
C THR A 7 9.66 6.71 10.15
N PRO A 8 9.59 5.75 11.10
CA PRO A 8 10.78 5.16 11.69
C PRO A 8 11.56 4.31 10.66
N PHE A 9 12.88 4.51 10.62
CA PHE A 9 13.81 3.79 9.74
C PHE A 9 15.12 3.56 10.51
N ALA A 10 15.22 2.41 11.17
CA ALA A 10 16.28 2.07 12.13
C ALA A 10 16.26 3.07 13.30
N ASP A 11 17.39 3.74 13.54
CA ASP A 11 17.56 4.81 14.52
C ASP A 11 17.13 6.20 14.00
N LEU A 12 16.64 6.28 12.76
CA LEU A 12 16.21 7.53 12.13
C LEU A 12 14.70 7.65 12.04
N ARG A 13 14.27 8.88 11.76
CA ARG A 13 12.92 9.18 11.28
C ARG A 13 13.04 9.89 9.95
N ILE A 14 12.39 9.34 8.93
CA ILE A 14 12.45 9.85 7.57
C ILE A 14 11.05 10.21 7.09
N PRO A 15 10.87 11.36 6.41
CA PRO A 15 9.63 11.68 5.73
C PRO A 15 9.36 10.66 4.63
N CYS A 16 8.21 10.00 4.73
CA CYS A 16 7.71 9.11 3.70
C CYS A 16 6.33 9.59 3.22
N ALA A 17 6.03 9.37 1.95
CA ALA A 17 4.71 9.58 1.39
C ALA A 17 4.22 8.29 0.73
N HIS A 18 2.93 8.17 0.52
CA HIS A 18 2.39 7.06 -0.25
C HIS A 18 1.76 7.52 -1.56
N ASP A 19 2.14 6.90 -2.69
CA ASP A 19 1.71 7.33 -4.03
C ASP A 19 0.49 6.57 -4.60
N GLY A 20 -0.09 5.68 -3.79
CA GLY A 20 -1.20 4.79 -4.17
C GLY A 20 -0.75 3.40 -4.60
N LYS A 21 0.54 3.20 -4.86
CA LYS A 21 1.14 1.90 -5.19
C LYS A 21 2.23 1.47 -4.20
N THR A 22 3.10 2.40 -3.79
CA THR A 22 4.25 2.12 -2.90
C THR A 22 4.53 3.27 -1.94
N VAL A 23 5.32 2.97 -0.91
CA VAL A 23 5.88 3.98 -0.02
C VAL A 23 7.07 4.63 -0.71
N MET A 24 7.07 5.94 -0.73
CA MET A 24 8.12 6.81 -1.23
C MET A 24 8.87 7.39 -0.02
N ALA A 25 10.20 7.32 -0.01
CA ALA A 25 11.04 7.82 1.06
C ALA A 25 11.86 9.03 0.58
N ALA A 26 11.96 10.06 1.41
CA ALA A 26 12.77 11.24 1.13
C ALA A 26 14.27 10.91 1.15
N ILE A 27 14.99 11.40 0.15
CA ILE A 27 16.42 11.11 -0.02
C ILE A 27 17.29 12.01 0.88
N ALA A 28 16.99 13.31 0.94
CA ALA A 28 17.83 14.29 1.62
C ALA A 28 18.08 13.97 3.11
N PRO A 29 17.07 13.58 3.92
CA PRO A 29 17.31 13.24 5.33
C PRO A 29 18.19 12.00 5.52
N LEU A 30 18.14 11.05 4.58
CA LEU A 30 19.03 9.89 4.57
C LEU A 30 20.47 10.30 4.27
N CYS A 31 20.69 11.16 3.25
CA CYS A 31 22.02 11.69 2.94
C CYS A 31 22.62 12.45 4.13
N GLU A 32 21.85 13.34 4.76
CA GLU A 32 22.27 14.09 5.94
C GLU A 32 22.67 13.17 7.10
N SER A 33 21.88 12.14 7.37
CA SER A 33 22.17 11.16 8.42
C SER A 33 23.46 10.35 8.18
N MET A 34 23.84 10.19 6.91
CA MET A 34 25.04 9.47 6.47
C MET A 34 26.22 10.40 6.20
N GLN A 35 26.08 11.71 6.46
CA GLN A 35 27.08 12.73 6.15
C GLN A 35 27.46 12.79 4.66
N LEU A 36 26.50 12.51 3.78
CA LEU A 36 26.64 12.59 2.33
C LEU A 36 26.16 13.95 1.82
N ASP A 37 26.80 14.43 0.75
CA ASP A 37 26.33 15.63 0.05
C ASP A 37 25.08 15.30 -0.77
N THR A 38 23.92 15.76 -0.29
CA THR A 38 22.62 15.52 -0.93
C THR A 38 22.60 15.90 -2.41
N TRP A 39 23.26 17.01 -2.79
CA TRP A 39 23.24 17.48 -4.18
C TRP A 39 24.07 16.60 -5.11
N THR A 40 25.18 16.06 -4.63
CA THR A 40 25.99 15.09 -5.34
C THR A 40 25.24 13.77 -5.51
N GLU A 41 24.57 13.28 -4.46
CA GLU A 41 23.77 12.05 -4.55
C GLU A 41 22.57 12.19 -5.49
N LEU A 42 21.87 13.33 -5.46
CA LEU A 42 20.77 13.58 -6.42
C LEU A 42 21.28 13.66 -7.86
N ARG A 43 22.48 14.22 -8.11
CA ARG A 43 23.10 14.21 -9.45
C ARG A 43 23.49 12.80 -9.90
N ARG A 44 24.01 11.96 -8.98
CA ARG A 44 24.30 10.55 -9.25
C ARG A 44 23.02 9.80 -9.62
N LEU A 45 21.97 9.96 -8.83
CA LEU A 45 20.65 9.37 -9.11
C LEU A 45 20.06 9.83 -10.44
N ALA A 46 20.17 11.12 -10.77
CA ALA A 46 19.70 11.65 -12.05
C ALA A 46 20.47 11.10 -13.26
N SER A 47 21.71 10.64 -13.05
CA SER A 47 22.56 10.04 -14.08
C SER A 47 22.49 8.51 -14.11
N ASP A 48 21.80 7.91 -13.15
CA ASP A 48 21.67 6.46 -13.02
C ASP A 48 20.53 5.95 -13.91
N PRO A 49 20.80 5.04 -14.87
CA PRO A 49 19.81 4.59 -15.85
C PRO A 49 18.64 3.80 -15.22
N ASP A 50 18.82 3.28 -14.02
CA ASP A 50 17.82 2.42 -13.35
C ASP A 50 17.07 3.17 -12.25
N LEU A 51 17.65 4.24 -11.70
CA LEU A 51 17.05 5.02 -10.61
C LEU A 51 16.46 6.36 -11.06
N CYS A 52 16.91 6.94 -12.18
CA CYS A 52 16.52 8.31 -12.57
C CYS A 52 15.00 8.45 -12.78
N GLU A 53 14.35 7.49 -13.43
CA GLU A 53 12.90 7.50 -13.67
C GLU A 53 12.08 7.20 -12.40
N LEU A 54 12.70 6.66 -11.36
CA LEU A 54 12.05 6.31 -10.10
C LEU A 54 12.01 7.48 -9.11
N VAL A 55 12.89 8.47 -9.29
CA VAL A 55 12.88 9.67 -8.45
C VAL A 55 11.66 10.52 -8.78
N LYS A 56 10.81 10.75 -7.78
CA LYS A 56 9.66 11.65 -7.90
C LYS A 56 9.84 12.84 -6.98
N THR A 57 9.58 14.04 -7.48
CA THR A 57 9.45 15.23 -6.63
C THR A 57 8.01 15.33 -6.14
N ILE A 58 7.85 15.36 -4.81
CA ILE A 58 6.55 15.54 -4.17
C ILE A 58 6.55 16.92 -3.51
N PRO A 59 5.55 17.78 -3.79
CA PRO A 59 5.44 19.07 -3.13
C PRO A 59 5.11 18.85 -1.65
N ASP A 60 5.98 19.33 -0.77
CA ASP A 60 5.74 19.35 0.66
C ASP A 60 4.79 20.51 1.01
N PRO A 61 3.55 20.22 1.46
CA PRO A 61 2.58 21.25 1.78
C PRO A 61 2.98 22.10 3.00
N GLU A 62 3.84 21.60 3.88
CA GLU A 62 4.27 22.33 5.08
C GLU A 62 5.46 23.27 4.80
N ASN A 63 6.39 22.85 3.94
CA ASN A 63 7.62 23.60 3.69
C ASN A 63 7.69 24.29 2.32
N ALA A 64 6.66 24.17 1.48
CA ALA A 64 6.61 24.71 0.11
C ALA A 64 7.83 24.33 -0.76
N LYS A 65 8.49 23.22 -0.41
CA LYS A 65 9.68 22.69 -1.09
C LYS A 65 9.32 21.41 -1.82
N GLU A 66 9.88 21.23 -3.01
CA GLU A 66 9.83 19.95 -3.69
C GLU A 66 10.82 18.99 -3.02
N THR A 67 10.31 17.87 -2.51
CA THR A 67 11.15 16.86 -1.87
C THR A 67 11.36 15.70 -2.85
N PRO A 68 12.62 15.40 -3.25
CA PRO A 68 12.91 14.26 -4.09
C PRO A 68 12.80 12.97 -3.26
N MET A 69 12.01 12.04 -3.77
CA MET A 69 11.68 10.78 -3.11
C MET A 69 11.92 9.58 -4.02
N LEU A 70 12.30 8.45 -3.42
CA LEU A 70 12.45 7.17 -4.09
C LEU A 70 11.41 6.16 -3.56
N PRO A 71 10.86 5.29 -4.41
CA PRO A 71 10.08 4.15 -3.92
C PRO A 71 10.99 3.25 -3.08
N ILE A 72 10.47 2.63 -2.03
CA ILE A 72 11.28 1.80 -1.11
C ILE A 72 12.11 0.69 -1.78
N GLY A 73 11.66 0.14 -2.92
CA GLY A 73 12.46 -0.82 -3.69
C GLY A 73 13.63 -0.13 -4.41
N GLY A 74 13.39 1.05 -4.98
CA GLY A 74 14.45 1.90 -5.54
C GLY A 74 15.41 2.41 -4.46
N LEU A 75 14.91 2.68 -3.24
CA LEU A 75 15.75 3.00 -2.09
C LEU A 75 16.67 1.82 -1.73
N ALA A 76 16.17 0.59 -1.76
CA ALA A 76 16.99 -0.59 -1.52
C ALA A 76 18.11 -0.74 -2.57
N LEU A 77 17.78 -0.54 -3.85
CA LEU A 77 18.78 -0.54 -4.93
C LEU A 77 19.82 0.58 -4.78
N TRP A 78 19.39 1.79 -4.41
CA TRP A 78 20.31 2.90 -4.17
C TRP A 78 21.27 2.61 -3.02
N LEU A 79 20.77 2.10 -1.88
CA LEU A 79 21.61 1.76 -0.73
C LEU A 79 22.58 0.60 -1.04
N ASP A 80 22.16 -0.37 -1.86
CA ASP A 80 23.01 -1.47 -2.36
C ASP A 80 24.19 -0.91 -3.18
N ARG A 81 23.92 -0.06 -4.18
CA ARG A 81 24.96 0.57 -5.01
C ARG A 81 25.86 1.52 -4.22
N LEU A 82 25.30 2.22 -3.24
CA LEU A 82 26.06 3.11 -2.38
C LEU A 82 27.06 2.32 -1.51
N ALA A 83 26.67 1.12 -1.05
CA ALA A 83 27.56 0.23 -0.30
C ALA A 83 28.71 -0.32 -1.15
N ASP A 84 28.47 -0.55 -2.44
CA ASP A 84 29.48 -1.03 -3.39
C ASP A 84 30.47 0.05 -3.82
N THR A 85 30.03 1.30 -3.94
CA THR A 85 30.82 2.40 -4.49
C THR A 85 31.68 3.11 -3.46
N HIS A 86 31.30 3.07 -2.18
CA HIS A 86 32.02 3.76 -1.11
C HIS A 86 33.00 2.85 -0.36
N GLY A 87 34.27 3.27 -0.31
CA GLY A 87 35.33 2.55 0.42
C GLY A 87 35.30 2.74 1.95
N ASP A 88 34.62 3.77 2.45
CA ASP A 88 34.56 4.07 3.88
C ASP A 88 33.84 2.96 4.66
N VAL A 89 34.54 2.41 5.65
CA VAL A 89 34.05 1.33 6.51
C VAL A 89 32.89 1.82 7.39
N ASN A 90 32.95 3.05 7.89
CA ASN A 90 31.91 3.60 8.76
C ASN A 90 30.60 3.79 7.99
N LEU A 91 30.68 4.36 6.79
CA LEU A 91 29.53 4.48 5.90
C LEU A 91 28.95 3.11 5.52
N ARG A 92 29.78 2.12 5.17
CA ARG A 92 29.29 0.76 4.87
C ARG A 92 28.59 0.11 6.07
N HIS A 93 29.12 0.31 7.28
CA HIS A 93 28.44 -0.17 8.49
C HIS A 93 27.10 0.53 8.70
N ARG A 94 27.04 1.86 8.48
CA ARG A 94 25.79 2.62 8.53
C ARG A 94 24.77 2.12 7.51
N LEU A 95 25.18 1.90 6.27
CA LEU A 95 24.34 1.36 5.21
C LEU A 95 23.80 -0.03 5.57
N ALA A 96 24.64 -0.90 6.15
CA ALA A 96 24.19 -2.21 6.62
C ALA A 96 23.08 -2.08 7.69
N ILE A 97 23.23 -1.19 8.67
CA ILE A 97 22.18 -0.93 9.67
C ILE A 97 20.89 -0.48 9.00
N LEU A 98 20.96 0.50 8.09
CA LEU A 98 19.78 0.99 7.36
C LEU A 98 19.10 -0.11 6.53
N GLN A 99 19.88 -1.01 5.91
CA GLN A 99 19.36 -2.12 5.14
C GLN A 99 18.76 -3.25 6.00
N PHE A 100 19.39 -3.60 7.14
CA PHE A 100 18.97 -4.71 7.98
C PHE A 100 17.90 -4.33 9.01
N GLU A 101 17.93 -3.11 9.53
CA GLU A 101 17.01 -2.62 10.56
C GLU A 101 16.00 -1.63 9.99
N GLY A 102 16.42 -0.76 9.06
CA GLY A 102 15.60 0.32 8.53
C GLY A 102 14.37 -0.16 7.77
N PHE A 103 14.55 -1.08 6.82
CA PHE A 103 13.41 -1.61 6.07
C PHE A 103 12.43 -2.38 6.96
N PRO A 104 12.85 -3.28 7.86
CA PRO A 104 11.92 -3.91 8.80
C PRO A 104 11.11 -2.92 9.65
N THR A 105 11.73 -1.90 10.24
CA THR A 105 11.01 -0.92 11.07
C THR A 105 10.02 -0.10 10.26
N LEU A 106 10.40 0.30 9.04
CA LEU A 106 9.52 1.02 8.13
C LEU A 106 8.33 0.15 7.72
N LEU A 107 8.58 -1.11 7.36
CA LEU A 107 7.52 -2.03 6.98
C LEU A 107 6.58 -2.33 8.14
N ASP A 108 7.08 -2.45 9.37
CA ASP A 108 6.26 -2.61 10.56
C ASP A 108 5.33 -1.41 10.79
N TYR A 109 5.88 -0.20 10.66
CA TYR A 109 5.11 1.03 10.82
C TYR A 109 4.04 1.19 9.75
N TRP A 110 4.36 0.92 8.49
CA TRP A 110 3.40 1.01 7.39
C TRP A 110 2.40 -0.15 7.38
N ALA A 111 2.76 -1.31 7.93
CA ALA A 111 1.84 -2.42 8.15
C ALA A 111 0.88 -2.12 9.32
N SER A 112 1.33 -1.55 10.43
CA SER A 112 0.43 -1.20 11.55
C SER A 112 -0.49 -0.02 11.23
N ARG A 113 -0.03 0.96 10.43
CA ARG A 113 -0.91 2.00 9.87
C ARG A 113 -1.97 1.49 8.90
N SER A 114 -1.91 0.22 8.49
CA SER A 114 -2.89 -0.37 7.56
C SER A 114 -4.16 -0.91 8.22
N GLU A 115 -4.37 -0.67 9.53
CA GLU A 115 -5.47 -1.23 10.32
C GLU A 115 -6.88 -0.81 9.84
N GLY A 116 -7.62 -1.83 9.40
CA GLY A 116 -9.00 -1.77 8.97
C GLY A 116 -9.45 -3.10 8.37
N THR A 117 -9.81 -4.05 9.26
CA THR A 117 -10.54 -5.33 9.05
C THR A 117 -9.77 -6.59 8.61
N ALA A 118 -9.91 -7.64 9.45
CA ALA A 118 -9.81 -9.11 9.31
C ALA A 118 -8.73 -9.81 8.46
N GLN A 119 -8.08 -9.16 7.50
CA GLN A 119 -6.94 -9.70 6.75
C GLN A 119 -5.91 -8.59 6.55
N ALA A 120 -5.30 -8.14 7.65
CA ALA A 120 -4.00 -7.50 7.54
C ALA A 120 -3.07 -8.50 6.84
N LEU A 121 -2.44 -8.11 5.73
CA LEU A 121 -1.24 -8.82 5.30
C LEU A 121 -0.30 -8.75 6.48
N ASP A 122 -0.08 -9.90 7.13
CA ASP A 122 0.78 -10.00 8.30
C ASP A 122 2.10 -9.26 8.00
N ALA A 123 2.50 -8.34 8.87
CA ALA A 123 3.75 -7.60 8.75
C ALA A 123 4.93 -8.56 8.51
N SER A 124 4.85 -9.78 9.05
CA SER A 124 5.82 -10.86 8.79
C SER A 124 5.88 -11.27 7.31
N THR A 125 4.74 -11.31 6.62
CA THR A 125 4.63 -11.66 5.20
C THR A 125 5.18 -10.55 4.32
N ILE A 126 4.87 -9.29 4.62
CA ILE A 126 5.41 -8.14 3.88
C ILE A 126 6.94 -8.09 4.05
N LYS A 127 7.44 -8.24 5.28
CA LYS A 127 8.88 -8.32 5.57
C LYS A 127 9.56 -9.47 4.82
N ARG A 128 8.97 -10.66 4.81
CA ARG A 128 9.51 -11.82 4.07
C ARG A 128 9.56 -11.56 2.56
N GLN A 129 8.50 -10.97 2.00
CA GLN A 129 8.47 -10.59 0.58
C GLN A 129 9.52 -9.53 0.25
N PHE A 130 9.67 -8.52 1.11
CA PHE A 130 10.64 -7.46 0.91
C PHE A 130 12.09 -7.97 1.01
N ARG A 131 12.40 -8.85 1.96
CA ARG A 131 13.74 -9.49 2.04
C ARG A 131 14.07 -10.29 0.78
N ARG A 132 13.09 -11.05 0.26
CA ARG A 132 13.25 -11.78 -1.00
C ARG A 132 13.53 -10.81 -2.16
N LEU A 133 12.84 -9.68 -2.17
CA LEU A 133 13.06 -8.63 -3.15
C LEU A 133 14.45 -8.00 -3.01
N GLN A 134 14.94 -7.70 -1.82
CA GLN A 134 16.30 -7.18 -1.61
C GLN A 134 17.34 -8.14 -2.18
N SER A 135 17.19 -9.45 -1.93
CA SER A 135 18.06 -10.47 -2.51
C SER A 135 17.98 -10.55 -4.04
N GLN A 136 16.78 -10.38 -4.62
CA GLN A 136 16.61 -10.33 -6.07
C GLN A 136 17.23 -9.06 -6.69
N ILE A 137 17.07 -7.92 -6.04
CA ILE A 137 17.68 -6.65 -6.45
C ILE A 137 19.20 -6.78 -6.48
N ALA A 138 19.83 -7.27 -5.40
CA ALA A 138 21.28 -7.46 -5.35
C ALA A 138 21.75 -8.42 -6.46
N SER A 139 21.06 -9.55 -6.65
CA SER A 139 21.41 -10.51 -7.71
C SER A 139 21.29 -9.94 -9.13
N LEU A 140 20.25 -9.13 -9.41
CA LEU A 140 20.08 -8.50 -10.72
C LEU A 140 21.04 -7.33 -10.92
N SER A 141 21.35 -6.58 -9.86
CA SER A 141 22.37 -5.53 -9.85
C SER A 141 23.74 -6.10 -10.23
N ASP A 142 24.11 -7.25 -9.65
CA ASP A 142 25.35 -7.94 -9.98
C ASP A 142 25.34 -8.58 -11.37
N ALA A 143 24.20 -9.14 -11.81
CA ALA A 143 24.07 -9.66 -13.17
C ALA A 143 24.23 -8.54 -14.21
N LEU A 144 23.68 -7.35 -13.95
CA LEU A 144 23.83 -6.18 -14.82
C LEU A 144 25.29 -5.77 -14.98
N LYS A 145 26.06 -5.74 -13.90
CA LYS A 145 27.50 -5.41 -13.93
C LYS A 145 28.32 -6.37 -14.80
N ASN A 146 27.91 -7.65 -14.85
CA ASN A 146 28.64 -8.72 -15.53
C ASN A 146 28.06 -9.12 -16.89
N SER A 147 26.95 -8.51 -17.30
CA SER A 147 26.26 -8.83 -18.55
C SER A 147 27.07 -8.43 -19.78
N ALA A 148 27.10 -9.31 -20.78
CA ALA A 148 27.96 -9.15 -21.96
C ALA A 148 27.24 -8.48 -23.13
N THR A 149 25.91 -8.48 -23.15
CA THR A 149 25.12 -8.02 -24.30
C THR A 149 24.12 -6.92 -23.94
N PRO A 150 23.84 -5.98 -24.85
CA PRO A 150 22.87 -4.90 -24.60
C PRO A 150 21.44 -5.42 -24.43
N ILE A 151 21.09 -6.56 -25.05
CA ILE A 151 19.76 -7.16 -24.93
C ILE A 151 19.57 -7.76 -23.54
N GLU A 152 20.59 -8.46 -23.02
CA GLU A 152 20.58 -8.99 -21.66
C GLU A 152 20.47 -7.86 -20.63
N GLN A 153 21.22 -6.77 -20.83
CA GLN A 153 21.10 -5.57 -20.00
C GLN A 153 19.68 -5.04 -19.97
N GLU A 154 19.05 -4.86 -21.13
CA GLU A 154 17.69 -4.33 -21.20
C GLU A 154 16.66 -5.21 -20.47
N ILE A 155 16.78 -6.54 -20.60
CA ILE A 155 15.90 -7.49 -19.90
C ILE A 155 16.10 -7.38 -18.38
N LEU A 156 17.35 -7.35 -17.92
CA LEU A 156 17.66 -7.24 -16.50
C LEU A 156 17.20 -5.90 -15.91
N ARG A 157 17.36 -4.79 -16.64
CA ARG A 157 16.84 -3.47 -16.25
C ARG A 157 15.33 -3.45 -16.13
N ALA A 158 14.63 -4.04 -17.09
CA ALA A 158 13.17 -4.13 -17.03
C ALA A 158 12.70 -4.92 -15.80
N GLN A 159 13.37 -6.02 -15.44
CA GLN A 159 13.09 -6.80 -14.24
C GLN A 159 13.39 -6.00 -12.96
N LEU A 160 14.53 -5.30 -12.92
CA LEU A 160 14.95 -4.48 -11.79
C LEU A 160 13.96 -3.34 -11.53
N ASN A 161 13.51 -2.66 -12.58
CA ASN A 161 12.51 -1.58 -12.48
C ASN A 161 11.17 -2.07 -11.92
N GLN A 162 10.75 -3.30 -12.26
CA GLN A 162 9.53 -3.88 -11.70
C GLN A 162 9.66 -4.15 -10.19
N LEU A 163 10.82 -4.62 -9.73
CA LEU A 163 11.08 -4.86 -8.31
C LEU A 163 11.14 -3.54 -7.54
N CYS A 164 11.73 -2.49 -8.11
CA CYS A 164 11.85 -1.20 -7.41
C CYS A 164 10.49 -0.57 -7.03
N LEU A 165 9.42 -0.96 -7.73
CA LEU A 165 8.04 -0.54 -7.46
C LEU A 165 7.30 -1.51 -6.50
N PHE A 166 7.99 -1.99 -5.46
CA PHE A 166 7.43 -2.95 -4.50
C PHE A 166 6.11 -2.43 -3.92
N PRO A 167 5.01 -3.17 -4.06
CA PRO A 167 3.71 -2.69 -3.61
C PRO A 167 3.59 -2.81 -2.09
N ILE A 168 3.66 -1.68 -1.40
CA ILE A 168 3.04 -1.53 -0.09
C ILE A 168 1.69 -0.89 -0.37
N ARG A 169 0.61 -1.59 -0.10
CA ARG A 169 -0.73 -1.03 -0.27
C ARG A 169 -1.22 -0.51 1.08
N PRO A 170 -1.08 0.77 1.41
CA PRO A 170 -1.94 1.38 2.39
C PRO A 170 -3.35 1.38 1.83
N ARG A 171 -4.26 1.41 2.80
CA ARG A 171 -5.69 1.52 2.62
C ARG A 171 -6.00 2.45 1.45
N GLN A 172 -6.70 1.95 0.43
CA GLN A 172 -7.66 2.81 -0.24
C GLN A 172 -8.58 3.23 0.90
N SER A 173 -8.50 4.49 1.37
CA SER A 173 -9.44 4.98 2.36
C SER A 173 -10.79 4.50 1.89
N THR A 174 -11.43 3.66 2.70
CA THR A 174 -12.81 3.27 2.42
C THR A 174 -13.50 4.61 2.25
N SER A 175 -14.04 4.90 1.05
CA SER A 175 -14.66 6.20 0.78
C SER A 175 -15.51 6.57 2.00
N PRO A 176 -15.45 7.80 2.55
CA PRO A 176 -16.22 8.15 3.73
C PRO A 176 -17.70 7.75 3.61
N ALA A 177 -18.25 7.78 2.38
CA ALA A 177 -19.58 7.27 2.06
C ALA A 177 -19.71 5.73 2.23
N LEU A 178 -18.74 4.95 1.78
CA LEU A 178 -18.71 3.49 1.94
C LEU A 178 -18.51 3.07 3.40
N GLN A 179 -17.69 3.80 4.17
CA GLN A 179 -17.52 3.56 5.59
C GLN A 179 -18.81 3.87 6.36
N ARG A 180 -19.38 5.07 6.17
CA ARG A 180 -20.67 5.47 6.73
C ARG A 180 -21.80 4.49 6.37
N PHE A 181 -21.80 3.99 5.14
CA PHE A 181 -22.74 2.95 4.71
C PHE A 181 -22.60 1.68 5.55
N TRP A 182 -21.39 1.13 5.68
CA TRP A 182 -21.19 -0.11 6.43
C TRP A 182 -21.46 0.06 7.92
N ASP A 183 -21.02 1.16 8.51
CA ASP A 183 -21.30 1.48 9.92
C ASP A 183 -22.81 1.53 10.19
N THR A 184 -23.57 2.13 9.27
CA THR A 184 -25.04 2.20 9.38
C THR A 184 -25.69 0.83 9.21
N VAL A 185 -25.27 0.04 8.22
CA VAL A 185 -25.82 -1.30 7.98
C VAL A 185 -25.54 -2.22 9.16
N PHE A 186 -24.30 -2.25 9.66
CA PHE A 186 -23.93 -3.07 10.80
C PHE A 186 -24.55 -2.58 12.10
N GLY A 187 -24.59 -1.26 12.33
CA GLY A 187 -25.29 -0.68 13.48
C GLY A 187 -26.77 -1.09 13.50
N ARG A 188 -27.45 -1.05 12.35
CA ARG A 188 -28.84 -1.53 12.23
C ARG A 188 -28.97 -3.02 12.52
N MET A 189 -28.09 -3.86 11.96
CA MET A 189 -28.11 -5.30 12.21
C MET A 189 -27.84 -5.65 13.69
N MET A 190 -26.91 -4.95 14.34
CA MET A 190 -26.64 -5.09 15.77
C MET A 190 -27.84 -4.67 16.62
N ASN A 191 -28.61 -3.68 16.16
CA ASN A 191 -29.87 -3.26 16.76
C ASN A 191 -31.07 -4.13 16.37
N GLY A 192 -30.83 -5.30 15.77
CA GLY A 192 -31.87 -6.30 15.45
C GLY A 192 -32.56 -6.14 14.10
N ALA A 193 -32.14 -5.21 13.24
CA ALA A 193 -32.72 -5.08 11.91
C ALA A 193 -32.39 -6.30 11.03
N GLU A 194 -33.42 -6.89 10.42
CA GLU A 194 -33.25 -8.05 9.54
C GLU A 194 -32.81 -7.62 8.13
N LEU A 195 -31.53 -7.26 7.96
CA LEU A 195 -31.00 -6.85 6.65
C LEU A 195 -30.33 -8.00 5.88
N ASN A 196 -29.82 -9.02 6.58
CA ASN A 196 -29.10 -10.12 5.95
C ASN A 196 -30.07 -11.20 5.43
N HIS A 197 -30.16 -11.34 4.12
CA HIS A 197 -30.96 -12.36 3.45
C HIS A 197 -30.27 -13.74 3.37
N ALA A 198 -28.97 -13.84 3.69
CA ALA A 198 -28.23 -15.08 3.61
C ALA A 198 -28.65 -16.04 4.74
N ARG A 199 -28.85 -17.33 4.40
CA ARG A 199 -29.14 -18.37 5.41
C ARG A 199 -27.94 -18.66 6.31
N ARG A 200 -26.73 -18.67 5.74
CA ARG A 200 -25.45 -18.80 6.45
C ARG A 200 -24.94 -17.41 6.82
N SER A 201 -25.59 -16.79 7.80
CA SER A 201 -25.35 -15.39 8.19
C SER A 201 -24.03 -15.17 8.93
N ASP A 202 -23.37 -16.25 9.35
CA ASP A 202 -22.04 -16.27 9.96
C ASP A 202 -20.92 -15.99 8.95
N ARG A 203 -21.09 -16.42 7.70
CA ARG A 203 -20.08 -16.27 6.64
C ARG A 203 -20.45 -15.27 5.57
N PHE A 204 -21.75 -15.14 5.27
CA PHE A 204 -22.22 -14.36 4.15
C PHE A 204 -23.19 -13.28 4.57
N LEU A 205 -23.05 -12.13 3.93
CA LEU A 205 -24.00 -11.04 3.97
C LEU A 205 -24.65 -10.91 2.60
N ALA A 206 -25.96 -11.18 2.51
CA ALA A 206 -26.72 -10.98 1.29
C ALA A 206 -27.69 -9.81 1.46
N LEU A 207 -27.45 -8.71 0.74
CA LEU A 207 -28.27 -7.51 0.81
C LEU A 207 -29.15 -7.39 -0.44
N ASN A 208 -30.46 -7.34 -0.23
CA ASN A 208 -31.38 -6.93 -1.29
C ASN A 208 -31.46 -5.41 -1.31
N PHE A 209 -30.99 -4.76 -2.39
CA PHE A 209 -30.90 -3.30 -2.45
C PHE A 209 -32.27 -2.58 -2.39
N ARG A 210 -33.36 -3.22 -2.83
CA ARG A 210 -34.71 -2.63 -2.69
C ARG A 210 -35.18 -2.66 -1.25
N HIS A 211 -34.95 -3.77 -0.56
CA HIS A 211 -35.22 -3.88 0.86
C HIS A 211 -34.36 -2.91 1.66
N LEU A 212 -33.04 -2.93 1.40
CA LEU A 212 -32.07 -2.07 2.07
C LEU A 212 -32.39 -0.58 1.89
N ALA A 213 -32.79 -0.14 0.70
CA ALA A 213 -33.16 1.26 0.47
C ALA A 213 -34.32 1.71 1.37
N ARG A 214 -35.31 0.85 1.60
CA ARG A 214 -36.44 1.15 2.50
C ARG A 214 -35.97 1.27 3.95
N GLU A 215 -35.10 0.36 4.38
CA GLU A 215 -34.57 0.31 5.75
C GLU A 215 -33.59 1.46 6.05
N LEU A 216 -32.83 1.91 5.04
CA LEU A 216 -31.92 3.04 5.19
C LEU A 216 -32.63 4.40 5.06
N ALA A 217 -33.76 4.47 4.36
CA ALA A 217 -34.57 5.68 4.26
C ALA A 217 -35.28 6.04 5.57
N SER A 218 -35.55 5.06 6.44
CA SER A 218 -36.16 5.27 7.77
C SER A 218 -35.14 5.67 8.85
N SER A 219 -33.95 6.14 8.43
CA SER A 219 -32.86 6.53 9.33
C SER A 219 -32.86 8.01 9.65
N PRO A 220 -32.45 8.43 10.86
CA PRO A 220 -32.25 9.85 11.18
C PRO A 220 -31.30 10.53 10.20
N ASP A 221 -30.40 9.74 9.63
CA ASP A 221 -29.47 10.14 8.60
C ASP A 221 -29.61 9.17 7.40
N PRO A 222 -30.48 9.47 6.42
CA PRO A 222 -30.75 8.59 5.29
C PRO A 222 -29.54 8.41 4.39
N ILE A 223 -29.26 7.16 4.00
CA ILE A 223 -28.20 6.85 3.04
C ILE A 223 -28.82 6.49 1.70
N GLU A 224 -28.54 7.32 0.70
CA GLU A 224 -28.95 7.05 -0.68
C GLU A 224 -28.02 6.04 -1.36
N LEU A 225 -28.61 5.03 -2.01
CA LEU A 225 -27.87 4.00 -2.75
C LEU A 225 -27.50 4.48 -4.16
N THR A 226 -26.71 5.55 -4.25
CA THR A 226 -26.30 6.19 -5.50
C THR A 226 -25.47 5.26 -6.40
N PRO A 227 -25.36 5.54 -7.71
CA PRO A 227 -24.48 4.78 -8.61
C PRO A 227 -23.02 4.76 -8.15
N GLU A 228 -22.54 5.85 -7.57
CA GLU A 228 -21.19 6.00 -7.04
C GLU A 228 -20.98 5.07 -5.85
N LEU A 229 -21.91 5.07 -4.88
CA LEU A 229 -21.85 4.16 -3.72
C LEU A 229 -21.92 2.70 -4.17
N ARG A 230 -22.72 2.37 -5.18
CA ARG A 230 -22.76 1.02 -5.77
C ARG A 230 -21.45 0.63 -6.42
N SER A 231 -20.78 1.56 -7.10
CA SER A 231 -19.45 1.33 -7.68
C SER A 231 -18.42 1.04 -6.60
N GLU A 232 -18.46 1.80 -5.50
CA GLU A 232 -17.58 1.61 -4.35
C GLU A 232 -17.86 0.29 -3.61
N LEU A 233 -19.13 -0.10 -3.46
CA LEU A 233 -19.50 -1.38 -2.86
C LEU A 233 -18.95 -2.58 -3.63
N LYS A 234 -18.86 -2.52 -4.97
CA LYS A 234 -18.23 -3.58 -5.76
C LYS A 234 -16.73 -3.72 -5.49
N LYS A 235 -16.07 -2.65 -5.04
CA LYS A 235 -14.65 -2.62 -4.68
C LYS A 235 -14.43 -2.96 -3.20
N SER A 236 -15.51 -3.13 -2.42
CA SER A 236 -15.42 -3.38 -0.99
C SER A 236 -14.68 -4.68 -0.71
N ARG A 237 -13.67 -4.58 0.16
CA ARG A 237 -12.86 -5.73 0.60
C ARG A 237 -13.31 -6.31 1.94
N HIS A 238 -14.02 -5.52 2.73
CA HIS A 238 -14.64 -5.98 3.95
C HIS A 238 -15.94 -5.19 4.21
N PRO A 239 -17.10 -5.85 4.11
CA PRO A 239 -17.32 -7.19 3.54
C PRO A 239 -16.82 -7.33 2.10
N TYR A 240 -16.23 -8.48 1.73
CA TYR A 240 -15.68 -8.69 0.38
C TYR A 240 -16.79 -8.99 -0.63
N PHE A 241 -16.91 -8.18 -1.68
CA PHE A 241 -17.98 -8.37 -2.67
C PHE A 241 -17.76 -9.61 -3.56
N LEU A 242 -18.68 -10.56 -3.50
CA LEU A 242 -18.66 -11.79 -4.30
C LEU A 242 -19.46 -11.69 -5.61
N GLY A 243 -20.29 -10.66 -5.74
CA GLY A 243 -21.15 -10.45 -6.90
C GLY A 243 -22.65 -10.38 -6.56
N VAL A 244 -23.45 -10.16 -7.60
CA VAL A 244 -24.91 -10.19 -7.51
C VAL A 244 -25.40 -11.59 -7.83
N ARG A 245 -26.07 -12.25 -6.88
CA ARG A 245 -26.53 -13.65 -7.00
C ARG A 245 -28.00 -13.76 -6.61
N VAL A 246 -28.67 -14.79 -7.14
CA VAL A 246 -29.99 -15.19 -6.64
C VAL A 246 -29.77 -16.03 -5.39
N VAL A 247 -30.36 -15.62 -4.27
CA VAL A 247 -30.28 -16.33 -2.99
C VAL A 247 -31.68 -16.65 -2.50
N ASN A 248 -31.83 -17.79 -1.82
CA ASN A 248 -33.07 -18.12 -1.12
C ASN A 248 -33.13 -17.30 0.19
N SER A 249 -33.89 -16.21 0.16
CA SER A 249 -34.00 -15.21 1.22
C SER A 249 -34.52 -15.82 2.52
N ARG A 250 -33.79 -15.66 3.63
CA ARG A 250 -34.29 -16.06 4.96
C ARG A 250 -35.44 -15.16 5.45
N ILE A 251 -35.45 -13.89 5.04
CA ILE A 251 -36.40 -12.86 5.49
C ILE A 251 -37.72 -13.00 4.72
N GLU A 252 -37.67 -12.94 3.39
CA GLU A 252 -38.86 -12.97 2.53
C GLU A 252 -39.30 -14.39 2.13
N ARG A 253 -38.55 -15.43 2.52
CA ARG A 253 -38.84 -16.86 2.23
C ARG A 253 -39.02 -17.19 0.75
N LYS A 254 -38.42 -16.39 -0.15
CA LYS A 254 -38.41 -16.59 -1.61
C LYS A 254 -37.04 -16.30 -2.23
N SER A 255 -36.83 -16.73 -3.47
CA SER A 255 -35.60 -16.43 -4.21
C SER A 255 -35.53 -14.95 -4.59
N LEU A 256 -34.46 -14.27 -4.18
CA LEU A 256 -34.23 -12.85 -4.42
C LEU A 256 -32.85 -12.61 -5.01
N ARG A 257 -32.76 -11.61 -5.90
CA ARG A 257 -31.48 -11.11 -6.38
C ARG A 257 -30.86 -10.21 -5.30
N CYS A 258 -29.73 -10.63 -4.76
CA CYS A 258 -29.01 -9.94 -3.68
C CYS A 258 -27.56 -9.67 -4.09
N TRP A 259 -27.00 -8.62 -3.51
CA TRP A 259 -25.56 -8.40 -3.50
C TRP A 259 -24.98 -9.22 -2.37
N VAL A 260 -24.06 -10.12 -2.69
CA VAL A 260 -23.49 -11.06 -1.74
C VAL A 260 -22.08 -10.65 -1.39
N PHE A 261 -21.79 -10.64 -0.10
CA PHE A 261 -20.49 -10.34 0.45
C PHE A 261 -20.03 -11.48 1.37
N ASN A 262 -18.71 -11.70 1.41
CA ASN A 262 -18.06 -12.53 2.41
C ASN A 262 -17.72 -11.67 3.63
N LEU A 263 -18.00 -12.19 4.83
CA LEU A 263 -17.68 -11.54 6.11
C LEU A 263 -16.28 -11.93 6.64
N HIS A 264 -15.59 -12.88 5.99
CA HIS A 264 -14.24 -13.34 6.31
C HIS A 264 -13.18 -12.94 5.28
#